data_AF-A0A293LIW4-F1
#
_entry.id   AF-A0A293LIW4-F1
#
_cell.length_a   1.000
_cell.length_b   1.000
_cell.length_c   1.000
_cell.angle_alpha   90.00
_cell.angle_beta   90.00
_cell.angle_gamma   90.00
#
_symmetry.space_group_name_H-M   'P 1'
#
loop_
_entity.id
_entity.type
_entity.pdbx_description
1 polymer ?
#
loop_
_entity_poly.entity_id
_entity_poly.type
_entity_poly.pdbx_seq_one_letter_code
_entity_poly.pdbx_strand_id
1 'polypeptide(L)'
;MPPEPDVNVEKSEETEEIRRQMHRAINKRDLDRVRKCLDEANYLRQWLNPEDGESALCSAVRQNAFKICGLLRYYNCIPSEEKKKKESEIFRNVRNIENLEYRYQLFRFARESPCSSYLVPRSDSIG
;
A
#
# COMPACT_ATOMS: atom_id res chain seq x y z
N MET A 1 -1.57 -14.17 -19.83
CA MET A 1 -0.78 -13.16 -19.10
C MET A 1 -1.72 -12.06 -18.64
N PRO A 2 -1.76 -11.70 -17.34
CA PRO A 2 -2.38 -10.43 -16.96
C PRO A 2 -1.55 -9.29 -17.59
N PRO A 3 -2.18 -8.18 -17.99
CA PRO A 3 -1.46 -7.05 -18.57
C PRO A 3 -0.44 -6.54 -17.57
N GLU A 4 0.79 -6.32 -18.04
CA GLU A 4 1.80 -5.63 -17.25
C GLU A 4 1.24 -4.25 -16.88
N PRO A 5 1.28 -3.85 -15.58
CA PRO A 5 0.84 -2.52 -15.20
C PRO A 5 1.73 -1.52 -15.94
N ASP A 6 1.11 -0.79 -16.87
CA ASP A 6 1.81 0.17 -17.70
C ASP A 6 2.45 1.22 -16.78
N VAL A 7 3.77 1.17 -16.67
CA VAL A 7 4.56 2.05 -15.79
C VAL A 7 4.25 3.54 -16.07
N ASN A 8 3.73 3.83 -17.26
CA ASN A 8 3.27 5.15 -17.68
C ASN A 8 2.10 5.69 -16.83
N VAL A 9 1.12 4.86 -16.43
CA VAL A 9 -0.06 5.38 -15.70
C VAL A 9 0.28 5.82 -14.26
N GLU A 10 1.28 5.22 -13.62
CA GLU A 10 1.73 5.58 -12.27
C GLU A 10 2.46 6.93 -12.21
N LYS A 11 2.86 7.47 -13.37
CA LYS A 11 3.53 8.76 -13.50
C LYS A 11 2.78 9.75 -14.41
N SER A 12 1.65 9.34 -14.99
CA SER A 12 0.83 10.18 -15.87
C SER A 12 0.22 11.37 -15.13
N GLU A 13 -0.02 12.46 -15.88
CA GLU A 13 -0.74 13.66 -15.41
C GLU A 13 -2.20 13.32 -15.06
N GLU A 14 -2.83 12.39 -15.79
CA GLU A 14 -4.22 11.98 -15.58
C GLU A 14 -4.44 11.40 -14.16
N THR A 15 -3.47 10.62 -13.66
CA THR A 15 -3.54 10.03 -12.32
C THR A 15 -2.91 10.91 -11.25
N GLU A 16 -2.32 12.05 -11.61
CA GLU A 16 -1.57 12.87 -10.67
C GLU A 16 -2.45 13.38 -9.53
N GLU A 17 -3.63 13.92 -9.85
CA GLU A 17 -4.53 14.48 -8.85
C GLU A 17 -5.03 13.41 -7.87
N ILE A 18 -5.44 12.24 -8.36
CA ILE A 18 -5.91 11.16 -7.47
C ILE A 18 -4.75 10.61 -6.61
N ARG A 19 -3.52 10.57 -7.14
CA ARG A 19 -2.32 10.24 -6.35
C ARG A 19 -2.03 11.30 -5.28
N ARG A 20 -2.13 12.60 -5.59
CA ARG A 20 -2.01 13.67 -4.58
C ARG A 20 -3.06 13.53 -3.48
N GLN A 21 -4.30 13.23 -3.85
CA GLN A 21 -5.39 13.03 -2.88
C GLN A 21 -5.16 11.82 -1.98
N MET A 22 -4.68 10.71 -2.54
CA MET A 22 -4.29 9.51 -1.77
C MET A 22 -3.25 9.88 -0.70
N HIS A 23 -2.16 10.53 -1.08
CA HIS A 23 -1.09 10.92 -0.15
C HIS A 23 -1.55 11.94 0.90
N ARG A 24 -2.41 12.89 0.52
CA ARG A 24 -3.04 13.81 1.49
C ARG A 24 -3.95 13.07 2.47
N ALA A 25 -4.71 12.08 2.01
CA ALA A 25 -5.57 11.28 2.87
C ALA A 25 -4.76 10.43 3.85
N ILE A 26 -3.65 9.84 3.40
CA ILE A 26 -2.70 9.13 4.27
C ILE A 26 -2.16 10.06 5.36
N ASN A 27 -1.74 11.28 4.98
CA ASN A 27 -1.24 12.28 5.92
C ASN A 27 -2.29 12.66 6.99
N LYS A 28 -3.56 12.73 6.60
CA LYS A 28 -4.69 13.03 7.48
C LYS A 28 -5.22 11.80 8.23
N ARG A 29 -4.68 10.60 7.97
CA ARG A 29 -5.20 9.31 8.45
C ARG A 29 -6.67 9.07 8.09
N ASP A 30 -7.12 9.63 6.98
CA ASP A 30 -8.50 9.54 6.49
C ASP A 30 -8.71 8.23 5.71
N LEU A 31 -9.15 7.19 6.43
CA LEU A 31 -9.33 5.85 5.88
C LEU A 31 -10.39 5.80 4.78
N ASP A 32 -11.48 6.56 4.93
CA ASP A 32 -12.59 6.57 3.97
C ASP A 32 -12.16 7.20 2.66
N ARG A 33 -11.40 8.30 2.73
CA ARG A 33 -10.85 8.93 1.53
C ARG A 33 -9.82 8.05 0.84
N VAL A 34 -8.96 7.36 1.59
CA VAL A 34 -8.02 6.37 1.02
C VAL A 34 -8.79 5.27 0.28
N ARG A 35 -9.81 4.69 0.90
CA ARG A 35 -10.64 3.65 0.26
C ARG A 35 -11.29 4.16 -1.02
N LYS A 36 -11.86 5.36 -1.00
CA LYS A 36 -12.45 5.98 -2.19
C LYS A 36 -11.44 6.09 -3.33
N CYS A 37 -10.21 6.55 -3.05
CA CYS A 37 -9.16 6.61 -4.05
C CYS A 37 -8.82 5.21 -4.59
N LEU A 38 -8.70 4.20 -3.72
CA LEU A 38 -8.43 2.82 -4.12
C LEU A 38 -9.51 2.22 -4.99
N ASP A 39 -10.78 2.53 -4.73
CA ASP A 39 -11.91 2.06 -5.55
C ASP A 39 -11.92 2.75 -6.92
N GLU A 40 -11.61 4.05 -6.97
CA GLU A 40 -11.63 4.88 -8.19
C GLU A 40 -10.48 4.58 -9.15
N ALA A 41 -9.28 4.26 -8.64
CA ALA A 41 -8.13 3.87 -9.46
C ALA A 41 -7.48 2.56 -8.98
N ASN A 42 -8.29 1.49 -8.94
CA ASN A 42 -7.86 0.15 -8.50
C ASN A 42 -6.76 -0.51 -9.36
N TYR A 43 -6.46 0.07 -10.52
CA TYR A 43 -5.40 -0.35 -11.43
C TYR A 43 -4.03 0.18 -10.99
N LEU A 44 -3.97 1.23 -10.18
CA LEU A 44 -2.73 1.73 -9.58
C LEU A 44 -2.30 0.80 -8.44
N ARG A 45 -1.04 0.38 -8.47
CA ARG A 45 -0.45 -0.55 -7.51
C ARG A 45 0.59 0.13 -6.63
N GLN A 46 1.39 1.03 -7.18
CA GLN A 46 2.44 1.72 -6.42
C GLN A 46 1.91 2.97 -5.74
N TRP A 47 0.98 3.69 -6.38
CA TRP A 47 0.44 4.95 -5.88
C TRP A 47 1.56 5.95 -5.58
N LEU A 48 2.38 6.22 -6.60
CA LEU A 48 3.56 7.08 -6.44
C LEU A 48 3.16 8.52 -6.12
N ASN A 49 3.75 9.10 -5.09
CA ASN A 49 3.60 10.51 -4.77
C ASN A 49 4.18 11.34 -5.93
N PRO A 50 3.42 12.27 -6.54
CA PRO A 50 3.93 13.13 -7.61
C PRO A 50 5.12 14.01 -7.20
N GLU A 51 5.26 14.32 -5.91
CA GLU A 51 6.30 15.26 -5.43
C GLU A 51 7.66 14.60 -5.24
N ASP A 52 7.68 13.41 -4.64
CA ASP A 52 8.93 12.73 -4.30
C ASP A 52 9.05 11.33 -4.93
N GLY A 53 7.98 10.72 -5.44
CA GLY A 53 7.96 9.36 -6.00
C GLY A 53 7.93 8.24 -4.94
N GLU A 54 7.64 8.53 -3.67
CA GLU A 54 7.41 7.51 -2.63
C GLU A 54 6.07 6.79 -2.83
N SER A 55 6.01 5.48 -2.57
CA SER A 55 4.76 4.73 -2.64
C SER A 55 3.83 5.07 -1.48
N ALA A 56 2.51 4.98 -1.71
CA ALA A 56 1.50 5.16 -0.66
C ALA A 56 1.73 4.22 0.54
N LEU A 57 2.18 2.99 0.29
CA LEU A 57 2.45 2.02 1.34
C LEU A 57 3.60 2.48 2.25
N CYS A 58 4.67 3.03 1.69
CA CYS A 58 5.78 3.56 2.47
C CYS A 58 5.42 4.83 3.21
N SER A 59 4.68 5.74 2.59
CA SER A 59 4.19 6.95 3.27
C SER A 59 3.29 6.60 4.46
N ALA A 60 2.47 5.55 4.35
CA ALA A 60 1.63 5.08 5.46
C ALA A 60 2.45 4.45 6.60
N VAL A 61 3.48 3.65 6.29
CA VAL A 61 4.37 3.06 7.29
C VAL A 61 5.18 4.12 8.03
N ARG A 62 5.76 5.08 7.30
CA ARG A 62 6.53 6.19 7.89
C ARG A 62 5.69 7.02 8.87
N GLN A 63 4.38 7.05 8.67
CA GLN A 63 3.44 7.76 9.53
C GLN A 63 2.79 6.89 10.60
N ASN A 64 3.19 5.62 10.75
CA ASN A 64 2.55 4.69 11.68
C ASN A 64 1.02 4.62 11.46
N ALA A 65 0.57 4.69 10.20
CA ALA A 65 -0.84 4.64 9.82
C ALA A 65 -1.25 3.19 9.51
N PHE A 66 -1.09 2.28 10.49
CA PHE A 66 -1.18 0.83 10.27
C PHE A 66 -2.53 0.34 9.73
N LYS A 67 -3.64 0.99 10.09
CA LYS A 67 -4.96 0.72 9.49
C LYS A 67 -4.94 0.97 7.98
N ILE A 68 -4.35 2.08 7.55
CA ILE A 68 -4.20 2.40 6.13
C ILE A 68 -3.22 1.44 5.47
N CYS A 69 -2.12 1.06 6.14
CA CYS A 69 -1.21 0.04 5.62
C CYS A 69 -1.92 -1.30 5.36
N GLY A 70 -2.78 -1.74 6.29
CA GLY A 70 -3.61 -2.94 6.12
C GLY A 70 -4.55 -2.84 4.92
N LEU A 71 -5.21 -1.70 4.77
CA LEU A 71 -6.10 -1.42 3.63
C LEU A 71 -5.34 -1.41 2.29
N LEU A 72 -4.23 -0.69 2.20
CA LEU A 72 -3.38 -0.65 1.01
C LEU A 72 -2.90 -2.05 0.62
N ARG A 73 -2.50 -2.86 1.61
CA ARG A 73 -2.06 -4.23 1.35
C ARG A 73 -3.21 -5.13 0.91
N TYR A 74 -4.41 -4.93 1.45
CA TYR A 74 -5.63 -5.61 0.99
C TYR A 74 -5.95 -5.30 -0.48
N TYR A 75 -5.73 -4.07 -0.95
CA TYR A 75 -5.87 -3.69 -2.39
C TYR A 75 -4.65 -4.09 -3.25
N ASN A 76 -3.75 -4.93 -2.75
CA ASN A 76 -2.52 -5.36 -3.41
C ASN A 76 -1.60 -4.20 -3.82
N CYS A 77 -1.57 -3.11 -3.06
CA CYS A 77 -0.59 -2.07 -3.27
C CYS A 77 0.83 -2.56 -2.92
N ILE A 78 1.80 -2.07 -3.68
CA ILE A 78 3.20 -2.49 -3.62
C ILE A 78 4.12 -1.27 -3.41
N PRO A 79 5.33 -1.50 -2.84
CA PRO A 79 6.38 -0.49 -2.81
C PRO A 79 6.77 0.01 -4.21
N SER A 80 7.38 1.18 -4.27
CA SER A 80 7.97 1.72 -5.49
C SER A 80 9.06 0.78 -6.01
N GLU A 81 9.01 0.38 -7.28
CA GLU A 81 10.05 -0.48 -7.86
C GLU A 81 11.39 0.27 -7.96
N GLU A 82 11.36 1.56 -8.27
CA GLU A 82 12.54 2.43 -8.35
C GLU A 82 13.19 2.65 -6.97
N LYS A 83 12.38 2.75 -5.92
CA LYS A 83 12.86 2.98 -4.54
C LYS A 83 12.82 1.73 -3.66
N LYS A 84 12.61 0.55 -4.24
CA LYS A 84 12.35 -0.70 -3.52
C LYS A 84 13.32 -1.00 -2.39
N LYS A 85 14.61 -0.74 -2.59
CA LYS A 85 15.65 -0.94 -1.56
C LYS A 85 15.45 -0.02 -0.34
N LYS A 86 15.26 1.28 -0.58
CA LYS A 86 15.02 2.28 0.47
C LYS A 86 13.70 1.99 1.20
N GLU A 87 12.67 1.70 0.43
CA GLU A 87 11.36 1.37 0.95
C GLU A 87 11.37 0.08 1.79
N SER A 88 12.11 -0.96 1.36
CA SER A 88 12.29 -2.20 2.13
C SER A 88 13.00 -1.98 3.47
N GLU A 89 13.91 -1.01 3.54
CA GLU A 89 14.59 -0.66 4.79
C GLU A 89 13.64 -0.03 5.80
N ILE A 90 12.70 0.81 5.33
CA ILE A 90 11.63 1.37 6.18
C ILE A 90 10.83 0.24 6.84
N PHE A 91 10.45 -0.80 6.08
CA PHE A 91 9.74 -1.96 6.65
C PHE A 91 10.56 -2.77 7.65
N ARG A 92 11.88 -2.89 7.45
CA ARG A 92 12.77 -3.59 8.40
C ARG A 92 12.90 -2.85 9.72
N ASN A 93 12.83 -1.52 9.68
CA ASN A 93 13.00 -0.66 10.84
C ASN A 93 11.70 -0.46 11.65
N VAL A 94 10.57 -1.01 11.20
CA VAL A 94 9.31 -1.01 11.96
C VAL A 94 9.50 -1.81 13.24
N ARG A 95 9.19 -1.23 14.40
CA ARG A 95 9.36 -1.88 15.70
C ARG A 95 8.48 -3.13 15.79
N ASN A 96 8.85 -4.08 16.64
CA ASN A 96 8.09 -5.34 16.81
C ASN A 96 6.60 -5.12 17.11
N ILE A 97 6.25 -4.15 17.97
CA ILE A 97 4.86 -3.83 18.31
C ILE A 97 4.10 -3.24 17.12
N GLU A 98 4.74 -2.35 16.36
CA GLU A 98 4.18 -1.73 15.15
C GLU A 98 3.97 -2.77 14.04
N ASN A 99 4.86 -3.76 13.94
CA ASN A 99 4.73 -4.88 13.02
C ASN A 99 3.54 -5.79 13.37
N LEU A 100 3.33 -6.05 14.66
CA LEU A 100 2.17 -6.81 15.14
C LEU A 100 0.86 -6.08 14.82
N GLU A 101 0.80 -4.77 15.06
CA GLU A 101 -0.38 -3.95 14.75
C GLU A 101 -0.66 -3.93 13.23
N TYR A 102 0.39 -3.78 12.41
CA TYR A 102 0.26 -3.88 10.96
C TYR A 102 -0.34 -5.22 10.51
N ARG A 103 0.17 -6.34 11.02
CA ARG A 103 -0.36 -7.68 10.72
C ARG A 103 -1.80 -7.85 11.20
N TYR A 104 -2.12 -7.33 12.37
CA TYR A 104 -3.47 -7.37 12.94
C TYR A 104 -4.49 -6.64 12.06
N GLN A 105 -4.18 -5.41 11.63
CA GLN A 105 -5.08 -4.65 10.76
C GLN A 105 -5.28 -5.33 9.39
N LEU A 106 -4.22 -5.88 8.80
CA LEU A 106 -4.33 -6.65 7.55
C LEU A 106 -5.28 -7.85 7.71
N PHE A 107 -5.09 -8.63 8.79
CA PHE A 107 -5.94 -9.77 9.07
C PHE A 107 -7.41 -9.38 9.30
N ARG A 108 -7.63 -8.24 9.97
CA ARG A 108 -8.98 -7.70 10.18
C ARG A 108 -9.69 -7.40 8.85
N PHE A 109 -9.06 -6.67 7.93
CA PHE A 109 -9.67 -6.37 6.62
C PHE A 109 -9.93 -7.65 5.81
N ALA A 110 -9.00 -8.60 5.83
CA ALA A 110 -9.17 -9.88 5.15
C ALA A 110 -10.34 -10.71 5.71
N ARG A 111 -10.69 -10.55 6.99
CA ARG A 111 -11.85 -11.21 7.61
C ARG A 111 -13.17 -10.51 7.34
N GLU A 112 -13.14 -9.18 7.21
CA GLU A 112 -14.32 -8.37 6.90
C GLU A 112 -14.75 -8.55 5.43
N SER A 113 -13.92 -9.17 4.58
CA SER A 113 -14.22 -9.49 3.17
C SER A 113 -14.16 -11.00 2.89
N PRO A 114 -15.27 -11.69 2.58
CA PRO A 114 -15.31 -13.15 2.49
C PRO A 114 -14.59 -13.77 1.27
N CYS A 115 -13.97 -12.98 0.37
CA CYS A 115 -13.21 -13.49 -0.78
C CYS A 115 -11.70 -13.60 -0.45
N SER A 116 -11.33 -14.55 0.40
CA SER A 116 -9.93 -14.75 0.83
C SER A 116 -9.17 -15.71 -0.10
N SER A 117 -8.60 -15.17 -1.18
CA SER A 117 -7.46 -15.79 -1.89
C SER A 117 -6.12 -15.11 -1.55
N TYR A 118 -6.14 -14.09 -0.68
CA TYR A 118 -4.98 -13.21 -0.42
C TYR A 118 -4.12 -13.61 0.78
N LEU A 119 -4.49 -14.68 1.49
CA LEU A 119 -3.64 -15.27 2.53
C LEU A 119 -2.68 -16.28 1.89
N VAL A 120 -1.63 -15.79 1.22
CA VAL A 120 -0.45 -16.63 0.97
C VAL A 120 0.32 -16.70 2.30
N PRO A 121 0.40 -17.85 2.98
CA PRO A 121 1.37 -18.04 4.03
C PRO A 121 2.75 -17.98 3.38
N ARG A 122 3.68 -17.19 3.93
CA ARG A 122 5.09 -17.43 3.64
C ARG A 122 5.39 -18.84 4.12
N SER A 123 5.58 -19.76 3.18
CA SER A 123 6.24 -21.02 3.44
C SER A 123 7.70 -20.74 3.74
N ASP A 124 8.02 -20.50 5.01
CA ASP A 124 9.37 -20.76 5.51
C ASP A 124 9.52 -22.29 5.57
N SER A 125 9.89 -22.90 4.44
CA SER A 125 10.34 -24.28 4.43
C SER A 125 11.80 -24.29 4.83
N ILE A 126 12.02 -24.67 6.09
CA ILE A 126 13.27 -25.23 6.61
C ILE A 126 13.66 -26.43 5.72
N GLY A 127 14.90 -26.41 5.24
CA GLY A 127 15.57 -27.51 4.54
C GLY A 127 17.07 -27.22 4.53
#